data_AF-A0A971ST05-F1
#
_entry.id   AF-A0A971ST05-F1
#
_cell.length_a   1.000
_cell.length_b   1.000
_cell.length_c   1.000
_cell.angle_alpha   90.00
_cell.angle_beta   90.00
_cell.angle_gamma   90.00
#
_symmetry.space_group_name_H-M   'P 1'
#
loop_
_entity.id
_entity.type
_entity.pdbx_description
1 polymer ?
#
loop_
_entity_poly.entity_id
_entity_poly.type
_entity_poly.pdbx_seq_one_letter_code
_entity_poly.pdbx_strand_id
1 'polypeptide(L)' 'MQNEDIAIDVLKTIAMDSSRVLVERQRAIDALTLFRESSIPALTFIERKTDMNVLKERCALYIRRIREGAAISMTL' A
#
# COMPACT_ATOMS: atom_id res chain seq x y z
N MET A 1 -13.89 -6.50 10.35
CA MET A 1 -14.27 -5.64 9.21
C MET A 1 -14.11 -4.16 9.56
N GLN A 2 -14.90 -3.56 10.47
CA GLN A 2 -14.77 -2.11 10.74
C GLN A 2 -13.35 -1.65 11.11
N ASN A 3 -12.65 -2.38 11.98
CA ASN A 3 -11.27 -2.04 12.37
C ASN A 3 -10.25 -2.22 11.23
N GLU A 4 -10.55 -3.11 10.28
CA GLU A 4 -9.70 -3.37 9.12
C GLU A 4 -9.78 -2.21 8.12
N ASP A 5 -11.00 -1.76 7.82
CA ASP A 5 -11.24 -0.62 6.93
C ASP A 5 -10.58 0.66 7.49
N ILE A 6 -10.69 0.88 8.80
CA ILE A 6 -10.01 1.99 9.49
C ILE A 6 -8.49 1.87 9.34
N ALA A 7 -7.93 0.67 9.57
CA ALA A 7 -6.49 0.46 9.45
C ALA A 7 -5.99 0.73 8.00
N ILE A 8 -6.71 0.25 7.00
CA ILE A 8 -6.42 0.48 5.58
C ILE A 8 -6.45 1.98 5.26
N ASP A 9 -7.45 2.71 5.75
CA ASP A 9 -7.59 4.15 5.50
C ASP A 9 -6.47 4.97 6.16
N VAL A 10 -6.09 4.62 7.38
CA VAL A 10 -4.95 5.23 8.08
C VAL A 10 -3.64 5.00 7.31
N LEU A 11 -3.38 3.76 6.88
CA LEU A 11 -2.17 3.44 6.12
C LEU A 11 -2.13 4.16 4.76
N LYS A 12 -3.27 4.21 4.06
CA LYS A 12 -3.41 5.00 2.83
C LYS A 12 -3.10 6.47 3.06
N THR A 13 -3.59 7.05 4.16
CA THR A 13 -3.31 8.43 4.54
C THR A 13 -1.83 8.67 4.78
N ILE A 14 -1.15 7.78 5.52
CA ILE A 14 0.30 7.85 5.76
C ILE A 14 1.09 7.75 4.45
N ALA A 15 0.71 6.83 3.55
CA ALA A 15 1.39 6.65 2.26
C ALA A 15 1.30 7.90 1.35
N MET A 16 0.23 8.67 1.48
CA MET A 16 -0.05 9.87 0.67
C MET A 16 0.39 11.17 1.31
N ASP A 17 0.83 11.15 2.57
CA ASP A 17 1.28 12.33 3.30
C ASP A 17 2.66 12.79 2.80
N SER A 18 2.68 13.90 2.06
CA SER A 18 3.90 14.48 1.50
C SER A 18 4.80 15.13 2.55
N SER A 19 4.32 15.34 3.78
CA SER A 19 5.15 15.84 4.89
C SER A 19 6.02 14.73 5.50
N ARG A 20 5.71 13.46 5.22
CA ARG A 20 6.46 12.30 5.74
C ARG A 20 7.63 11.94 4.86
N VAL A 21 8.66 11.39 5.51
CA VAL A 21 9.83 10.84 4.82
C VAL A 21 9.43 9.63 3.98
N LEU A 22 10.12 9.45 2.85
CA LEU A 22 9.83 8.39 1.88
C LEU A 22 9.73 6.99 2.51
N VAL A 23 10.62 6.67 3.46
CA VAL A 23 10.66 5.35 4.10
C VAL A 23 9.39 5.05 4.89
N GLU A 24 8.77 6.04 5.55
CA GLU A 24 7.51 5.85 6.26
C GLU A 24 6.36 5.56 5.30
N ARG A 25 6.33 6.30 4.18
CA ARG A 25 5.33 6.12 3.13
C ARG A 25 5.43 4.74 2.49
N GLN A 26 6.66 4.26 2.22
CA GLN A 26 6.90 2.91 1.73
C GLN A 26 6.45 1.84 2.73
N ARG A 27 6.78 1.98 4.02
CA ARG A 27 6.34 1.04 5.06
C ARG A 27 4.82 0.98 5.20
N ALA A 28 4.13 2.10 5.02
CA ALA A 28 2.66 2.11 5.01
C ALA A 28 2.09 1.30 3.84
N ILE A 29 2.69 1.43 2.65
CA ILE A 29 2.33 0.60 1.48
C ILE A 29 2.62 -0.89 1.74
N ASP A 30 3.74 -1.20 2.38
CA ASP A 30 4.10 -2.58 2.71
C ASP A 30 3.11 -3.19 3.69
N ALA A 31 2.72 -2.43 4.73
CA ALA A 31 1.74 -2.86 5.72
C ALA A 31 0.35 -3.11 5.10
N LEU A 32 -0.03 -2.40 4.03
CA LEU A 32 -1.28 -2.65 3.32
C LEU A 32 -1.36 -4.10 2.79
N THR A 33 -0.24 -4.74 2.49
CA THR A 33 -0.22 -6.13 1.98
C THR A 33 -0.78 -7.16 2.97
N LEU A 34 -0.80 -6.84 4.27
CA LEU A 34 -1.39 -7.70 5.31
C LEU A 34 -2.89 -7.93 5.11
N PHE A 35 -3.58 -6.99 4.44
CA PHE A 35 -5.02 -7.06 4.20
C PHE A 35 -5.38 -7.68 2.85
N ARG A 36 -4.40 -8.18 2.10
CA ARG A 36 -4.59 -8.93 0.84
C ARG A 36 -5.57 -8.20 -0.10
N GLU A 37 -6.64 -8.87 -0.54
CA GLU A 37 -7.62 -8.31 -1.48
C GLU A 37 -8.28 -7.01 -0.98
N SER A 38 -8.55 -6.91 0.33
CA SER A 38 -9.13 -5.70 0.94
C SER A 38 -8.26 -4.46 0.73
N SER A 39 -6.95 -4.62 0.55
CA SER A 39 -6.01 -3.51 0.34
C SER A 39 -5.96 -2.98 -1.10
N ILE A 40 -6.45 -3.75 -2.08
CA ILE A 40 -6.32 -3.41 -3.51
C ILE A 40 -6.88 -2.01 -3.83
N PRO A 41 -8.05 -1.59 -3.32
CA PRO A 41 -8.56 -0.24 -3.55
C PRO A 41 -7.63 0.86 -3.05
N ALA A 42 -7.04 0.69 -1.87
CA ALA A 42 -6.09 1.65 -1.30
C ALA A 42 -4.78 1.70 -2.10
N LEU A 43 -4.22 0.54 -2.45
CA LEU A 43 -3.01 0.46 -3.29
C LEU A 43 -3.25 1.10 -4.67
N THR A 44 -4.41 0.86 -5.28
CA THR A 44 -4.78 1.44 -6.58
C THR A 44 -4.95 2.96 -6.48
N PHE A 45 -5.51 3.46 -5.38
CA PHE A 45 -5.62 4.88 -5.13
C PHE A 45 -4.24 5.54 -5.05
N ILE A 46 -3.33 4.97 -4.26
CA ILE A 46 -1.96 5.48 -4.08
C ILE A 46 -1.22 5.47 -5.42
N GLU A 47 -1.24 4.35 -6.15
CA GLU A 47 -0.62 4.20 -7.47
C GLU A 47 -1.04 5.31 -8.44
N ARG A 48 -2.34 5.64 -8.48
CA ARG A 48 -2.89 6.64 -9.40
C ARG A 48 -2.67 8.09 -8.97
N LYS A 49 -2.50 8.34 -7.66
CA LYS A 49 -2.55 9.69 -7.10
C LYS A 49 -1.21 10.20 -6.58
N THR A 50 -0.28 9.31 -6.25
CA THR A 50 1.05 9.71 -5.82
C THR A 50 1.84 10.35 -6.97
N ASP A 51 2.69 11.30 -6.64
CA ASP A 51 3.65 11.95 -7.54
C ASP A 51 4.99 11.19 -7.60
N MET A 52 5.26 10.30 -6.66
CA MET A 52 6.52 9.56 -6.58
C MET A 52 6.47 8.23 -7.33
N ASN A 53 7.29 8.08 -8.38
CA ASN A 53 7.36 6.84 -9.18
C ASN A 53 7.68 5.60 -8.34
N VAL A 54 8.58 5.71 -7.37
CA VAL A 54 8.93 4.59 -6.48
C VAL A 54 7.73 4.05 -5.68
N LEU A 55 6.76 4.91 -5.34
CA LEU A 55 5.54 4.48 -4.64
C LEU A 55 4.55 3.85 -5.63
N LYS A 56 4.46 4.35 -6.87
CA LYS A 56 3.64 3.75 -7.95
C LYS A 56 4.08 2.32 -8.25
N GLU A 57 5.37 2.14 -8.51
CA GLU A 57 5.95 0.84 -8.85
C GLU A 57 5.73 -0.18 -7.74
N ARG A 58 5.89 0.24 -6.48
CA ARG A 58 5.64 -0.60 -5.31
C ARG A 58 4.17 -1.01 -5.18
N CYS A 59 3.23 -0.08 -5.34
CA CYS A 59 1.81 -0.40 -5.35
C CYS A 59 1.45 -1.36 -6.50
N ALA A 60 1.94 -1.11 -7.72
CA ALA A 60 1.68 -1.96 -8.88
C ALA A 60 2.20 -3.38 -8.66
N LEU A 61 3.40 -3.53 -8.09
CA LEU A 61 3.97 -4.83 -7.72
C LEU A 61 3.07 -5.59 -6.72
N TYR A 62 2.59 -4.93 -5.67
CA TYR A 62 1.75 -5.59 -4.68
C TYR A 62 0.36 -5.92 -5.20
N ILE A 63 -0.27 -5.03 -5.98
CA ILE A 63 -1.56 -5.32 -6.64
C ILE A 63 -1.42 -6.57 -7.51
N ARG A 64 -0.35 -6.66 -8.30
CA ARG A 64 -0.07 -7.84 -9.14
C ARG A 64 0.10 -9.10 -8.29
N ARG A 65 0.96 -9.07 -7.26
CA ARG A 65 1.22 -10.23 -6.40
C ARG A 65 -0.02 -10.72 -5.65
N ILE A 66 -0.84 -9.80 -5.13
CA ILE A 66 -2.09 -10.15 -4.44
C ILE A 66 -3.04 -10.86 -5.42
N ARG A 67 -3.20 -10.34 -6.65
CA ARG A 67 -4.04 -10.96 -7.68
C ARG A 67 -3.54 -12.31 -8.15
N GLU A 68 -2.23 -12.53 -8.17
CA GLU A 68 -1.59 -13.81 -8.51
C GLU A 68 -1.65 -14.82 -7.35
N GLY A 69 -2.19 -14.45 -6.19
CA GLY A 69 -2.21 -15.30 -4.99
C GLY A 69 -0.82 -15.56 -4.41
N ALA A 70 0.18 -14.76 -4.79
CA ALA A 70 1.54 -14.92 -4.34
C ALA A 70 1.67 -14.56 -2.85
N ALA A 71 2.36 -15.40 -2.09
CA ALA A 71 2.77 -15.07 -0.73
C ALA A 71 3.72 -13.87 -0.78
N ILE A 72 3.27 -12.71 -0.28
CA ILE A 72 4.13 -11.53 -0.18
C ILE A 72 5.06 -11.73 1.01
N SER A 73 6.29 -12.17 0.73
CA SER A 73 7.38 -12.12 1.71
C SER A 73 7.96 -10.71 1.75
N MET A 74 7.85 -10.05 2.91
CA MET A 74 8.61 -8.82 3.21
C MET A 74 10.06 -9.22 3.53
N THR A 75 10.88 -9.42 2.51
CA THR A 75 12.33 -9.38 2.70
C THR A 75 12.75 -7.91 2.79
N LEU A 76 13.17 -7.52 3.99
CA LEU A 76 13.73 -6.22 4.37
C LEU A 76 15.01 -5.89 3.60
#